data_AF-A0A5K1FVC9-F1
#
_entry.id   AF-A0A5K1FVC9-F1
#
_cell.length_a   1.000
_cell.length_b   1.000
_cell.length_c   1.000
_cell.angle_alpha   90.00
_cell.angle_beta   90.00
_cell.angle_gamma   90.00
#
_symmetry.space_group_name_H-M   'P 1'
#
loop_
_entity.id
_entity.type
_entity.pdbx_description
1 polymer ?
#
loop_
_entity_poly.entity_id
_entity_poly.type
_entity_poly.pdbx_seq_one_letter_code
_entity_poly.pdbx_strand_id
1 'polypeptide(L)'
;GMCLTDSLDPQKTKGKIVVCLRGGNARVEKGYVVQKAGGIGMILCNNAASGNELLADAHVLPASHLTASDGKKVYDYITST
;
A
#
# COMPACT_ATOMS: atom_id res chain seq x y z
N GLY A 1 3.23 2.56 5.87
CA GLY A 1 4.35 3.39 5.35
C GLY A 1 4.13 3.73 3.89
N MET A 2 4.99 4.50 3.22
CA MET A 2 4.76 4.88 1.81
C MET A 2 5.20 3.82 0.78
N CYS A 3 5.97 2.80 1.16
CA CYS A 3 6.49 1.78 0.22
C CYS A 3 7.33 2.42 -0.90
N LEU A 4 8.32 3.22 -0.49
CA LEU A 4 9.31 3.80 -1.40
C LEU A 4 10.36 2.74 -1.73
N THR A 5 11.09 2.96 -2.82
CA THR A 5 12.20 2.08 -3.22
C THR A 5 13.14 1.80 -2.04
N ASP A 6 13.40 0.52 -1.83
CA ASP A 6 14.25 -0.03 -0.75
C ASP A 6 13.84 0.35 0.69
N SER A 7 12.59 0.81 0.90
CA SER A 7 12.08 1.16 2.23
C SER A 7 11.45 0.00 3.01
N LEU A 8 11.33 -1.18 2.40
CA LEU A 8 10.65 -2.34 2.99
C LEU A 8 11.67 -3.37 3.46
N ASP A 9 11.49 -3.85 4.69
CA ASP A 9 12.24 -4.98 5.24
C ASP A 9 11.70 -6.29 4.63
N PRO A 10 12.50 -7.04 3.83
CA PRO A 10 12.05 -8.26 3.19
C PRO A 10 11.61 -9.34 4.20
N GLN A 11 12.22 -9.42 5.38
CA GLN A 11 11.83 -10.40 6.40
C GLN A 11 10.43 -10.13 6.95
N LYS A 12 10.07 -8.85 7.08
CA LYS A 12 8.73 -8.44 7.54
C LYS A 12 7.68 -8.49 6.45
N THR A 13 8.10 -8.44 5.18
CA THR A 13 7.23 -8.29 4.01
C THR A 13 6.87 -9.62 3.34
N LYS A 14 7.81 -10.58 3.33
CA LYS A 14 7.67 -11.85 2.61
C LYS A 14 6.36 -12.56 2.98
N GLY A 15 5.56 -12.90 1.96
CA GLY A 15 4.32 -13.65 2.12
C GLY A 15 3.12 -12.85 2.65
N LYS A 16 3.22 -11.50 2.76
CA LYS A 16 2.16 -10.66 3.33
C LYS A 16 1.49 -9.75 2.31
N ILE A 17 0.29 -9.31 2.66
CA ILE A 17 -0.36 -8.14 2.06
C ILE A 17 0.17 -6.90 2.78
N VAL A 18 0.70 -5.94 2.03
CA VAL A 18 1.33 -4.73 2.58
C VAL A 18 0.43 -3.52 2.43
N VAL A 19 0.27 -2.75 3.50
CA VAL A 19 -0.46 -1.46 3.46
C VAL A 19 0.50 -0.32 3.13
N CYS A 20 0.23 0.35 2.02
CA CYS A 20 1.01 1.47 1.50
C CYS A 20 0.17 2.75 1.50
N LEU A 21 0.77 3.88 1.88
CA LEU A 21 0.15 5.20 1.78
C LEU A 21 0.49 5.86 0.43
N ARG A 22 -0.52 6.47 -0.20
CA ARG A 22 -0.35 7.27 -1.42
C ARG A 22 0.52 8.50 -1.17
N GLY A 23 1.41 8.79 -2.14
CA GLY A 23 2.35 9.91 -2.11
C GLY A 23 3.80 9.47 -2.30
N GLY A 24 4.73 10.41 -2.49
CA GLY A 24 6.16 10.14 -2.62
C GLY A 24 6.60 9.56 -3.98
N ASN A 25 5.99 8.46 -4.42
CA ASN A 25 6.26 7.80 -5.70
C ASN A 25 4.97 7.28 -6.36
N ALA A 26 5.08 6.76 -7.59
CA ALA A 26 3.92 6.36 -8.39
C ALA A 26 3.14 5.20 -7.74
N ARG A 27 1.81 5.18 -7.91
CA ARG A 27 0.92 4.17 -7.29
C ARG A 27 1.28 2.75 -7.75
N VAL A 28 1.56 2.58 -9.04
CA VAL A 28 1.98 1.28 -9.60
C VAL A 28 3.37 0.87 -9.11
N GLU A 29 4.30 1.82 -9.02
CA GLU A 29 5.67 1.58 -8.56
C GLU A 29 5.70 1.03 -7.12
N LYS A 30 4.80 1.50 -6.24
CA LYS A 30 4.65 0.92 -4.89
C LYS A 30 4.36 -0.58 -4.92
N GLY A 31 3.54 -1.03 -5.87
CA GLY A 31 3.25 -2.46 -6.05
C GLY A 31 4.50 -3.25 -6.45
N TYR A 32 5.35 -2.68 -7.31
CA TYR A 32 6.63 -3.27 -7.67
C TYR A 32 7.59 -3.35 -6.48
N VAL A 33 7.67 -2.31 -5.66
CA VAL A 33 8.47 -2.32 -4.43
C VAL A 33 8.01 -3.42 -3.47
N VAL A 34 6.70 -3.56 -3.27
CA VAL A 34 6.12 -4.62 -2.43
C VAL A 34 6.44 -6.01 -3.00
N GLN A 35 6.28 -6.22 -4.30
CA GLN A 35 6.62 -7.48 -4.97
C GLN A 35 8.11 -7.82 -4.82
N LYS A 36 9.00 -6.86 -5.07
CA LYS A 36 10.47 -7.00 -4.93
C LYS A 36 10.86 -7.40 -3.50
N ALA A 37 10.14 -6.91 -2.49
CA ALA A 37 10.35 -7.27 -1.09
C ALA A 37 9.70 -8.62 -0.68
N GLY A 38 9.08 -9.35 -1.62
CA GLY A 38 8.45 -10.64 -1.39
C GLY A 38 7.00 -10.59 -0.92
N GLY A 39 6.36 -9.42 -0.96
CA GLY A 39 4.95 -9.26 -0.64
C GLY A 39 4.05 -9.90 -1.71
N ILE A 40 2.91 -10.42 -1.29
CA ILE A 40 1.96 -11.14 -2.17
C ILE A 40 0.75 -10.31 -2.57
N GLY A 41 0.60 -9.11 -2.00
CA GLY A 41 -0.50 -8.19 -2.30
C GLY A 41 -0.27 -6.82 -1.68
N MET A 42 -1.05 -5.83 -2.11
CA MET A 42 -0.96 -4.46 -1.62
C MET A 42 -2.34 -3.85 -1.35
N ILE A 43 -2.46 -3.11 -0.25
CA ILE A 43 -3.57 -2.18 -0.03
C ILE A 43 -2.99 -0.77 -0.14
N LEU A 44 -3.43 -0.02 -1.14
CA LEU A 44 -3.03 1.37 -1.32
C LEU A 44 -4.07 2.29 -0.67
N CYS A 45 -3.73 2.91 0.45
CA CYS A 45 -4.57 3.87 1.14
C CYS A 45 -4.28 5.29 0.64
N ASN A 46 -5.32 6.05 0.31
CA ASN A 46 -5.16 7.49 0.06
C ASN A 46 -4.65 8.25 1.29
N ASN A 47 -3.92 9.32 1.03
CA ASN A 47 -3.64 10.35 2.03
C ASN A 47 -4.81 11.36 2.10
N ALA A 48 -4.79 12.26 3.08
CA ALA A 48 -5.85 13.24 3.29
C ALA A 48 -6.10 14.12 2.04
N ALA A 49 -5.04 14.55 1.36
CA ALA A 49 -5.15 15.40 0.16
C ALA A 49 -5.83 14.69 -1.03
N SER A 50 -5.74 13.36 -1.10
CA SER A 50 -6.38 12.57 -2.17
C SER A 50 -7.81 12.14 -1.82
N GLY A 51 -8.22 12.26 -0.55
CA GLY A 51 -9.58 12.01 -0.07
C GLY A 51 -10.18 10.71 -0.61
N ASN A 52 -11.29 10.84 -1.35
CA ASN A 52 -12.10 9.73 -1.87
C ASN A 52 -11.76 9.36 -3.34
N GLU A 53 -10.70 9.93 -3.93
CA GLU A 53 -10.34 9.60 -5.32
C GLU A 53 -9.85 8.16 -5.45
N LEU A 54 -10.50 7.37 -6.30
CA LEU A 54 -10.10 6.00 -6.60
C LEU A 54 -9.75 5.91 -8.09
N LEU A 55 -8.59 5.33 -8.38
CA LEU A 55 -8.09 5.15 -9.75
C LEU A 55 -7.81 3.67 -9.98
N ALA A 56 -8.32 3.15 -11.09
CA ALA A 56 -8.14 1.75 -11.48
C ALA A 56 -6.79 1.55 -12.20
N ASP A 57 -5.68 1.65 -11.47
CA ASP A 57 -4.37 1.36 -12.03
C ASP A 57 -4.14 -0.15 -12.17
N ALA A 58 -3.48 -0.57 -13.25
CA ALA A 58 -3.00 -1.94 -13.40
C ALA A 58 -1.75 -2.15 -12.53
N HIS A 59 -1.90 -2.92 -11.44
CA HIS A 59 -0.80 -3.26 -10.53
C HIS A 59 -0.13 -4.58 -10.91
N VAL A 60 1.16 -4.73 -10.56
CA VAL A 60 1.97 -5.94 -10.81
C VAL A 60 1.68 -7.11 -9.86
N LEU A 61 0.83 -6.87 -8.85
CA LEU A 61 0.36 -7.84 -7.85
C LEU A 61 -1.12 -7.53 -7.54
N PRO A 62 -1.85 -8.45 -6.88
CA PRO A 62 -3.20 -8.16 -6.40
C PRO A 62 -3.20 -6.92 -5.50
N ALA A 63 -3.94 -5.89 -5.90
CA ALA A 63 -4.00 -4.63 -5.18
C ALA A 63 -5.43 -4.08 -5.09
N SER A 64 -5.71 -3.37 -4.00
CA SER A 64 -6.94 -2.59 -3.84
C SER A 64 -6.60 -1.16 -3.42
N HIS A 65 -7.27 -0.19 -4.02
CA HIS A 65 -7.11 1.23 -3.71
C HIS A 65 -8.27 1.69 -2.83
N LEU A 66 -7.94 2.25 -1.65
CA LEU A 66 -8.90 2.72 -0.67
C LEU A 66 -8.91 4.24 -0.55
N THR A 67 -10.08 4.76 -0.19
CA THR A 67 -10.26 6.15 0.25
C THR A 67 -9.44 6.44 1.51
N ALA A 68 -9.25 7.72 1.83
CA ALA A 68 -8.52 8.10 3.04
C ALA A 68 -9.20 7.60 4.32
N SER A 69 -10.55 7.62 4.37
CA SER A 69 -11.33 7.19 5.52
C SER A 69 -11.28 5.67 5.73
N ASP A 70 -11.42 4.88 4.66
CA ASP A 70 -11.33 3.43 4.76
C ASP A 70 -9.89 2.97 5.01
N GLY A 71 -8.91 3.66 4.43
CA GLY A 71 -7.51 3.44 4.73
C GLY A 71 -7.21 3.64 6.22
N LYS A 72 -7.81 4.65 6.86
CA LYS A 72 -7.69 4.84 8.32
C LYS A 72 -8.24 3.65 9.10
N LYS A 73 -9.41 3.11 8.74
CA LYS A 73 -9.98 1.92 9.40
C LYS A 73 -9.05 0.71 9.31
N VAL A 74 -8.41 0.50 8.16
CA VAL A 74 -7.41 -0.57 7.98
C VAL A 74 -6.19 -0.35 8.87
N TYR A 75 -5.68 0.88 8.96
CA TYR A 75 -4.57 1.19 9.87
C TYR A 75 -4.96 0.94 11.33
N ASP A 76 -6.13 1.41 11.75
CA ASP A 76 -6.63 1.23 13.12
C ASP A 76 -6.70 -0.26 13.47
N TYR A 77 -7.22 -1.10 12.56
CA TYR A 77 -7.28 -2.56 12.71
C TYR A 77 -5.89 -3.22 12.86
N ILE A 78 -4.91 -2.82 12.05
CA ILE A 78 -3.56 -3.41 12.11
C ILE A 78 -2.86 -3.06 13.42
N THR A 79 -3.24 -1.95 14.06
CA THR A 79 -2.66 -1.48 15.32
C THR A 79 -3.48 -1.83 16.56
N SER A 80 -4.60 -2.55 16.42
CA SER A 80 -5.51 -2.83 17.54
C SER A 80 -5.14 -4.06 18.37
N THR A 81 -3.94 -4.62 18.20
CA THR A 81 -3.44 -5.83 18.89
C THR A 81 -2.00 -5.62 19.32
#